data_AF-X0YJ16-F1
#
_entry.id   AF-X0YJ16-F1
#
_cell.length_a   1.000
_cell.length_b   1.000
_cell.length_c   1.000
_cell.angle_alpha   90.00
_cell.angle_beta   90.00
_cell.angle_gamma   90.00
#
_symmetry.space_group_name_H-M   'P 1'
#
loop_
_entity.id
_entity.type
_entity.pdbx_description
1 polymer ?
#
loop_
_entity_poly.entity_id
_entity_poly.type
_entity_poly.pdbx_seq_one_letter_code
_entity_poly.pdbx_strand_id
1 'polypeptide(L)'
;LIHDLKKYLEPRQTIIIRSTVYPQTCKQVLNLLGENTSWNIAYCPERIMQGYAVRELSELPQIVAGLTGKAIRKATGLFQRITPKIIQVSIEEAELVKLFTNAWRYIQFAITNQFYMIAHHYGVDYDRVRRAMVKEYGRAATLPTAGFAAGPCLLKDTMQLVAFYGPNFFLGHAAMMVNERLPGFIVEDLKKRYDLSKTAVGILGMAFKADIDDIRDSLSYKLGKILRFNGANVLYSD
;
A
#
# COMPACT_ATOMS: atom_id res chain seq x y z
N LEU A 1 -2.23 19.92 11.09
CA LEU A 1 -3.12 19.05 11.88
C LEU A 1 -2.79 19.05 13.38
N ILE A 2 -1.71 18.41 13.86
CA ILE A 2 -1.42 18.38 15.32
C ILE A 2 -1.22 19.80 15.89
N HIS A 3 -0.56 20.67 15.14
CA HIS A 3 -0.41 22.09 15.51
C HIS A 3 -1.76 22.78 15.72
N ASP A 4 -2.73 22.53 14.84
CA ASP A 4 -4.06 23.14 14.87
C ASP A 4 -4.93 22.58 16.00
N LEU A 5 -4.72 21.29 16.32
CA LEU A 5 -5.42 20.60 17.40
C LEU A 5 -4.86 20.95 18.78
N LYS A 6 -3.60 21.38 18.88
CA LYS A 6 -2.90 21.60 20.17
C LYS A 6 -3.68 22.46 21.15
N LYS A 7 -4.38 23.50 20.70
CA LYS A 7 -5.21 24.39 21.54
C LYS A 7 -6.43 23.71 22.19
N TYR A 8 -6.83 22.54 21.71
CA TYR A 8 -7.94 21.74 22.23
C TYR A 8 -7.48 20.51 23.00
N LEU A 9 -6.16 20.26 23.03
CA LEU A 9 -5.59 19.06 23.62
C LEU A 9 -5.14 19.31 25.06
N GLU A 10 -5.37 18.32 25.91
CA GLU A 10 -4.96 18.36 27.32
C GLU A 10 -4.19 17.08 27.69
N PRO A 11 -3.16 17.13 28.56
CA PRO A 11 -2.33 15.97 28.89
C PRO A 11 -3.09 14.74 29.43
N ARG A 12 -4.28 14.95 30.02
CA ARG A 12 -5.15 13.88 30.52
C ARG A 12 -5.80 13.04 29.41
N GLN A 13 -5.92 13.58 28.21
CA GLN A 13 -6.49 12.89 27.05
C GLN A 13 -5.54 11.80 26.53
N THR A 14 -6.10 10.85 25.80
CA THR A 14 -5.34 9.85 25.05
C THR A 14 -5.45 10.14 23.56
N ILE A 15 -4.31 10.36 22.91
CA ILE A 15 -4.21 10.61 21.48
C ILE A 15 -3.86 9.29 20.83
N ILE A 16 -4.74 8.79 19.95
CA ILE A 16 -4.52 7.55 19.21
C ILE A 16 -4.25 7.91 17.74
N ILE A 17 -3.01 7.73 17.31
CA ILE A 17 -2.62 7.88 15.91
C ILE A 17 -2.93 6.57 15.19
N ARG A 18 -3.69 6.64 14.08
CA ARG A 18 -4.03 5.45 13.26
C ARG A 18 -3.53 5.51 11.83
N SER A 19 -3.36 6.70 11.28
CA SER A 19 -2.81 6.91 9.94
C SER A 19 -1.43 6.28 9.81
N THR A 20 -1.08 5.73 8.65
CA THR A 20 0.31 5.36 8.40
C THR A 20 1.19 6.60 8.55
N VAL A 21 2.26 6.46 9.34
CA VAL A 21 3.23 7.52 9.59
C VAL A 21 4.63 7.08 9.18
N TYR A 22 5.48 8.07 8.87
CA TYR A 22 6.91 7.84 8.69
C TYR A 22 7.55 7.38 10.02
N PRO A 23 8.60 6.55 10.03
CA PRO A 23 9.24 6.13 11.27
C PRO A 23 9.65 7.33 12.14
N GLN A 24 9.51 7.20 13.46
CA GLN A 24 9.74 8.23 14.48
C GLN A 24 8.68 9.34 14.57
N THR A 25 7.62 9.32 13.75
CA THR A 25 6.59 10.36 13.79
C THR A 25 5.91 10.45 15.15
N CYS A 26 5.65 9.33 15.83
CA CYS A 26 4.99 9.37 17.14
C CYS A 26 5.84 10.12 18.19
N LYS A 27 7.17 9.99 18.13
CA LYS A 27 8.09 10.77 18.98
C LYS A 27 8.08 12.25 18.58
N GLN A 28 8.09 12.56 17.29
CA GLN A 28 7.97 13.95 16.83
C GLN A 28 6.67 14.61 17.30
N VAL A 29 5.55 13.87 17.30
CA VAL A 29 4.28 14.35 17.85
C VAL A 29 4.39 14.63 19.35
N LEU A 30 5.06 13.77 20.13
CA LEU A 30 5.32 14.05 21.54
C LEU A 30 6.09 15.36 21.73
N ASN A 31 7.15 15.55 20.96
CA ASN A 31 8.01 16.73 21.05
C ASN A 31 7.24 18.02 20.69
N LEU A 32 6.34 17.97 19.71
CA LEU A 32 5.47 19.08 19.33
C LEU A 32 4.45 19.44 20.41
N LEU A 33 3.94 18.44 21.14
CA LEU A 33 2.99 18.64 22.23
C LEU A 33 3.69 19.13 23.51
N GLY A 34 4.97 18.79 23.69
CA GLY A 34 5.84 19.24 24.77
C GLY A 34 6.28 18.08 25.67
N GLU A 35 7.59 17.86 25.76
CA GLU A 35 8.18 16.70 26.46
C GLU A 35 7.92 16.70 27.98
N ASN A 36 7.78 17.87 28.59
CA ASN A 36 7.54 18.02 30.04
C ASN A 36 6.10 17.71 30.49
N THR A 37 5.26 17.23 29.56
CA THR A 37 3.85 16.95 29.82
C THR A 37 3.60 15.46 29.61
N SER A 38 2.93 14.82 30.57
CA SER A 38 2.65 13.38 30.55
C SER A 38 1.56 13.01 29.52
N TRP A 39 1.80 13.31 28.25
CA TRP A 39 0.90 13.01 27.14
C TRP A 39 0.72 11.49 26.99
N ASN A 40 -0.51 11.06 26.76
CA ASN A 40 -0.83 9.67 26.51
C ASN A 40 -0.98 9.45 25.00
N ILE A 41 0.12 9.13 24.33
CA ILE A 41 0.12 8.88 22.88
C ILE A 41 0.18 7.38 22.65
N ALA A 42 -0.77 6.87 21.86
CA ALA A 42 -0.79 5.53 21.35
C ALA A 42 -0.73 5.54 19.82
N TYR A 43 -0.09 4.54 19.24
CA TYR A 43 -0.13 4.25 17.82
C TYR A 43 -0.82 2.92 17.59
N CYS A 44 -1.87 2.93 16.79
CA CYS A 44 -2.70 1.77 16.49
C CYS A 44 -2.91 1.74 14.97
N PRO A 45 -1.93 1.25 14.19
CA PRO A 45 -2.02 1.31 12.74
C PRO A 45 -3.24 0.55 12.22
N GLU A 46 -3.86 1.12 11.18
CA GLU A 46 -4.97 0.47 10.49
C GLU A 46 -4.46 -0.63 9.55
N ARG A 47 -5.16 -1.78 9.51
CA ARG A 47 -4.80 -2.94 8.68
C ARG A 47 -5.92 -3.42 7.76
N ILE A 48 -7.10 -2.81 7.84
CA ILE A 48 -8.22 -3.19 6.99
C ILE A 48 -8.03 -2.78 5.52
N MET A 49 -8.67 -3.55 4.64
CA MET A 49 -8.78 -3.35 3.21
C MET A 49 -10.04 -2.52 2.88
N GLN A 50 -9.90 -1.61 1.92
CA GLN A 50 -11.02 -0.83 1.39
C GLN A 50 -12.09 -1.76 0.80
N GLY A 51 -13.35 -1.51 1.18
CA GLY A 51 -14.52 -2.33 0.86
C GLY A 51 -14.88 -3.38 1.92
N TYR A 52 -13.99 -3.67 2.88
CA TYR A 52 -14.18 -4.75 3.86
C TYR A 52 -14.04 -4.29 5.32
N ALA A 53 -14.02 -2.98 5.56
CA ALA A 53 -13.69 -2.36 6.84
C ALA A 53 -14.50 -2.90 8.03
N VAL A 54 -15.83 -2.95 7.91
CA VAL A 54 -16.72 -3.37 9.02
C VAL A 54 -16.45 -4.82 9.43
N ARG A 55 -16.27 -5.70 8.45
CA ARG A 55 -16.00 -7.12 8.68
C ARG A 55 -14.62 -7.31 9.28
N GLU A 56 -13.59 -6.75 8.65
CA GLU A 56 -12.19 -7.00 9.03
C GLU A 56 -11.82 -6.39 10.38
N LEU A 57 -12.45 -5.29 10.80
CA LEU A 57 -12.26 -4.75 12.16
C LEU A 57 -12.60 -5.79 13.24
N SER A 58 -13.59 -6.65 12.98
CA SER A 58 -14.05 -7.70 13.90
C SER A 58 -13.33 -9.04 13.78
N GLU A 59 -12.50 -9.21 12.74
CA GLU A 59 -11.81 -10.48 12.45
C GLU A 59 -10.29 -10.37 12.68
N LEU A 60 -9.70 -9.22 12.36
CA LEU A 60 -8.26 -9.03 12.40
C LEU A 60 -7.77 -8.61 13.80
N PRO A 61 -6.57 -9.04 14.23
CA PRO A 61 -5.95 -8.49 15.43
C PRO A 61 -5.71 -6.98 15.31
N GLN A 62 -5.71 -6.25 16.42
CA GLN A 62 -5.24 -4.86 16.47
C GLN A 62 -3.83 -4.80 17.04
N ILE A 63 -2.93 -4.10 16.34
CA ILE A 63 -1.63 -3.71 16.89
C ILE A 63 -1.83 -2.50 17.80
N VAL A 64 -1.32 -2.55 19.03
CA VAL A 64 -1.37 -1.45 19.98
C VAL A 64 0.05 -1.16 20.46
N ALA A 65 0.49 0.07 20.28
CA ALA A 65 1.70 0.60 20.87
C ALA A 65 1.41 1.91 21.60
N GLY A 66 2.20 2.25 22.60
CA GLY A 66 2.05 3.51 23.33
C GLY A 66 3.34 3.97 23.98
N LEU A 67 3.52 5.28 24.07
CA LEU A 67 4.68 5.90 24.72
C LEU A 67 4.65 5.76 26.25
N THR A 68 3.48 5.47 26.82
CA THR A 68 3.30 5.22 28.25
C THR A 68 2.40 4.01 28.49
N GLY A 69 2.56 3.34 29.64
CA GLY A 69 1.67 2.24 30.02
C GLY A 69 0.20 2.66 30.13
N LYS A 70 -0.08 3.93 30.47
CA LYS A 70 -1.46 4.46 30.50
C LYS A 70 -2.05 4.56 29.10
N ALA A 71 -1.28 5.03 28.11
CA ALA A 71 -1.71 5.08 26.71
C ALA A 71 -2.04 3.68 26.17
N ILE A 72 -1.17 2.70 26.45
CA ILE A 72 -1.38 1.30 26.08
C ILE A 72 -2.68 0.77 26.67
N ARG A 73 -2.88 0.89 28.00
CA ARG A 73 -4.10 0.40 28.66
C ARG A 73 -5.38 1.02 28.09
N LYS A 74 -5.36 2.34 27.83
CA LYS A 74 -6.52 3.05 27.27
C LYS A 74 -6.82 2.61 25.83
N ALA A 75 -5.80 2.49 24.98
CA ALA A 75 -5.96 2.01 23.61
C ALA A 75 -6.42 0.55 23.57
N THR A 76 -5.82 -0.32 24.38
CA THR A 76 -6.22 -1.73 24.52
C THR A 76 -7.68 -1.85 24.94
N GLY A 77 -8.11 -1.12 25.98
CA GLY A 77 -9.50 -1.16 26.44
C GLY A 77 -10.53 -0.65 25.42
N LEU A 78 -10.12 0.23 24.50
CA LEU A 78 -10.94 0.63 23.35
C LEU A 78 -11.01 -0.49 22.31
N PHE A 79 -9.87 -0.99 21.84
CA PHE A 79 -9.82 -1.91 20.71
C PHE A 79 -10.28 -3.33 21.06
N GLN A 80 -10.14 -3.78 22.31
CA GLN A 80 -10.68 -5.08 22.74
C GLN A 80 -12.20 -5.20 22.60
N ARG A 81 -12.92 -4.07 22.45
CA ARG A 81 -14.37 -4.07 22.21
C ARG A 81 -14.73 -4.38 20.75
N ILE A 82 -13.77 -4.29 19.84
CA ILE A 82 -13.99 -4.35 18.39
C ILE A 82 -13.20 -5.48 17.73
N THR A 83 -12.00 -5.82 18.23
CA THR A 83 -11.17 -6.89 17.67
C THR A 83 -11.07 -8.09 18.61
N PRO A 84 -10.91 -9.33 18.07
CA PRO A 84 -10.75 -10.54 18.88
C PRO A 84 -9.39 -10.60 19.59
N LYS A 85 -8.38 -9.85 19.15
CA LYS A 85 -7.02 -9.98 19.69
C LYS A 85 -6.23 -8.67 19.63
N ILE A 86 -5.54 -8.37 20.72
CA ILE A 86 -4.54 -7.28 20.79
C ILE A 86 -3.14 -7.86 20.65
N ILE A 87 -2.32 -7.22 19.83
CA ILE A 87 -0.89 -7.46 19.72
C ILE A 87 -0.19 -6.21 20.22
N GLN A 88 0.40 -6.28 21.40
CA GLN A 88 1.13 -5.17 21.98
C GLN A 88 2.59 -5.19 21.54
N VAL A 89 3.09 -4.04 21.08
CA VAL A 89 4.49 -3.84 20.64
C VAL A 89 4.96 -2.44 21.04
N SER A 90 6.25 -2.15 20.86
CA SER A 90 6.79 -0.78 20.98
C SER A 90 6.28 0.12 19.83
N ILE A 91 6.45 1.43 20.00
CA ILE A 91 6.03 2.42 19.00
C ILE A 91 6.81 2.23 17.70
N GLU A 92 8.12 2.03 17.80
CA GLU A 92 9.02 1.80 16.69
C GLU A 92 8.66 0.53 15.92
N GLU A 93 8.37 -0.56 16.64
CA GLU A 93 7.88 -1.80 16.02
C GLU A 93 6.55 -1.59 15.30
N ALA A 94 5.58 -0.90 15.92
CA ALA A 94 4.28 -0.67 15.28
C ALA A 94 4.39 0.19 14.02
N GLU A 95 5.21 1.25 14.03
CA GLU A 95 5.49 2.10 12.86
C GLU A 95 6.08 1.26 11.72
N LEU A 96 7.07 0.41 12.02
CA LEU A 96 7.70 -0.45 11.03
C LEU A 96 6.77 -1.57 10.54
N VAL A 97 5.98 -2.22 11.41
CA VAL A 97 5.08 -3.32 11.01
C VAL A 97 4.11 -2.85 9.93
N LYS A 98 3.56 -1.64 10.04
CA LYS A 98 2.64 -1.10 9.03
C LYS A 98 3.34 -0.93 7.68
N LEU A 99 4.53 -0.32 7.69
CA LEU A 99 5.30 -0.07 6.47
C LEU A 99 5.80 -1.37 5.84
N PHE A 100 6.34 -2.29 6.64
CA PHE A 100 6.84 -3.59 6.18
C PHE A 100 5.72 -4.42 5.54
N THR A 101 4.51 -4.41 6.12
CA THR A 101 3.36 -5.13 5.56
C THR A 101 3.03 -4.63 4.15
N ASN A 102 2.98 -3.30 3.95
CA ASN A 102 2.66 -2.72 2.66
C ASN A 102 3.80 -2.88 1.65
N ALA A 103 5.05 -2.73 2.06
CA ALA A 103 6.21 -2.94 1.20
C ALA A 103 6.36 -4.39 0.76
N TRP A 104 6.15 -5.35 1.67
CA TRP A 104 6.11 -6.77 1.33
C TRP A 104 5.05 -7.05 0.26
N ARG A 105 3.83 -6.53 0.44
CA ARG A 105 2.75 -6.72 -0.53
C ARG A 105 3.07 -6.08 -1.89
N TYR A 106 3.67 -4.89 -1.90
CA TYR A 106 4.09 -4.20 -3.12
C TYR A 106 5.19 -4.97 -3.88
N ILE A 107 6.16 -5.53 -3.15
CA ILE A 107 7.21 -6.39 -3.72
C ILE A 107 6.61 -7.68 -4.29
N GLN A 108 5.62 -8.30 -3.64
CA GLN A 108 4.93 -9.47 -4.19
C GLN A 108 4.27 -9.20 -5.54
N PHE A 109 3.64 -8.04 -5.72
CA PHE A 109 3.09 -7.65 -7.01
C PHE A 109 4.18 -7.40 -8.06
N ALA A 110 5.32 -6.84 -7.66
CA ALA A 110 6.45 -6.67 -8.56
C ALA A 110 6.99 -8.02 -9.05
N ILE A 111 7.08 -9.02 -8.17
CA ILE A 111 7.47 -10.38 -8.55
C ILE A 111 6.54 -10.92 -9.65
N THR A 112 5.23 -10.81 -9.47
CA THR A 112 4.26 -11.36 -10.43
C THR A 112 4.23 -10.57 -11.74
N ASN A 113 4.40 -9.25 -11.68
CA ASN A 113 4.53 -8.39 -12.85
C ASN A 113 5.80 -8.70 -13.65
N GLN A 114 6.93 -8.92 -12.97
CA GLN A 114 8.17 -9.32 -13.61
C GLN A 114 8.04 -10.69 -14.28
N PHE A 115 7.38 -11.65 -13.63
CA PHE A 115 7.12 -12.97 -14.21
C PHE A 115 6.19 -12.90 -15.42
N TYR A 116 5.18 -12.04 -15.40
CA TYR A 116 4.32 -11.78 -16.56
C TYR A 116 5.12 -11.25 -17.74
N MET A 117 5.99 -10.26 -17.52
CA MET A 117 6.85 -9.70 -18.58
C MET A 117 7.80 -10.76 -19.15
N ILE A 118 8.36 -11.63 -18.31
CA ILE A 118 9.23 -12.73 -18.73
C ILE A 118 8.43 -13.76 -19.55
N ALA A 119 7.29 -14.23 -19.05
CA ALA A 119 6.46 -15.20 -19.75
C ALA A 119 6.01 -14.67 -21.12
N HIS A 120 5.58 -13.40 -21.17
CA HIS A 120 5.24 -12.71 -22.41
C HIS A 120 6.41 -12.71 -23.40
N HIS A 121 7.63 -12.35 -22.97
CA HIS A 121 8.81 -12.33 -23.82
C HIS A 121 9.08 -13.69 -24.50
N TYR A 122 8.84 -14.79 -23.79
CA TYR A 122 8.99 -16.15 -24.32
C TYR A 122 7.74 -16.70 -25.02
N GLY A 123 6.69 -15.90 -25.20
CA GLY A 123 5.44 -16.33 -25.83
C GLY A 123 4.65 -17.35 -25.01
N VAL A 124 4.86 -17.39 -23.70
CA VAL A 124 4.20 -18.33 -22.77
C VAL A 124 3.03 -17.65 -22.07
N ASP A 125 1.91 -18.37 -21.95
CA ASP A 125 0.74 -17.94 -21.18
C ASP A 125 1.07 -17.89 -19.67
N TYR A 126 1.26 -16.67 -19.17
CA TYR A 126 1.55 -16.40 -17.76
C TYR A 126 0.50 -16.97 -16.82
N ASP A 127 -0.79 -16.89 -17.16
CA ASP A 127 -1.85 -17.36 -16.27
C ASP A 127 -1.85 -18.88 -16.15
N ARG A 128 -1.52 -19.60 -17.24
CA ARG A 128 -1.26 -21.05 -17.17
C ARG A 128 -0.06 -21.37 -16.29
N VAL A 129 1.05 -20.64 -16.45
CA VAL A 129 2.26 -20.81 -15.63
C VAL A 129 1.93 -20.57 -14.16
N ARG A 130 1.29 -19.44 -13.83
CA ARG A 130 0.89 -19.09 -12.47
C ARG A 130 -0.04 -20.14 -11.87
N ARG A 131 -1.07 -20.58 -12.60
CA ARG A 131 -1.98 -21.65 -12.14
C ARG A 131 -1.20 -22.92 -11.81
N ALA A 132 -0.26 -23.32 -12.66
CA ALA A 132 0.59 -24.49 -12.41
C ALA A 132 1.52 -24.28 -11.19
N MET A 133 2.05 -23.08 -10.97
CA MET A 133 2.89 -22.77 -9.81
C MET A 133 2.16 -22.89 -8.48
N VAL A 134 0.87 -22.53 -8.42
CA VAL A 134 0.11 -22.47 -7.16
C VAL A 134 -0.73 -23.71 -6.89
N LYS A 135 -1.08 -24.48 -7.94
CA LYS A 135 -1.96 -25.64 -7.82
C LYS A 135 -1.37 -26.67 -6.86
N GLU A 136 -2.09 -26.94 -5.77
CA GLU A 136 -1.73 -27.92 -4.74
C GLU A 136 -0.32 -27.68 -4.14
N TYR A 137 0.22 -26.45 -4.27
CA TYR A 137 1.55 -26.11 -3.80
C TYR A 137 1.47 -24.99 -2.75
N GLY A 138 1.34 -25.40 -1.48
CA GLY A 138 1.12 -24.49 -0.34
C GLY A 138 2.16 -23.38 -0.20
N ARG A 139 3.41 -23.59 -0.64
CA ARG A 139 4.48 -22.59 -0.58
C ARG A 139 4.27 -21.40 -1.54
N ALA A 140 3.49 -21.57 -2.60
CA ALA A 140 3.17 -20.52 -3.57
C ALA A 140 1.68 -20.14 -3.59
N ALA A 141 0.85 -20.75 -2.73
CA ALA A 141 -0.61 -20.59 -2.76
C ALA A 141 -1.08 -19.13 -2.69
N THR A 142 -0.31 -18.25 -2.05
CA THR A 142 -0.64 -16.83 -1.88
C THR A 142 -0.04 -15.92 -2.96
N LEU A 143 0.54 -16.47 -4.02
CA LEU A 143 1.14 -15.68 -5.11
C LEU A 143 0.05 -14.84 -5.80
N PRO A 144 0.16 -13.50 -5.82
CA PRO A 144 -0.84 -12.65 -6.46
C PRO A 144 -0.89 -12.86 -7.98
N THR A 145 -1.86 -12.25 -8.66
CA THR A 145 -1.86 -12.13 -10.12
C THR A 145 -0.99 -10.94 -10.55
N ALA A 146 -0.52 -10.95 -11.79
CA ALA A 146 0.06 -9.76 -12.41
C ALA A 146 -1.05 -8.73 -12.71
N GLY A 147 -0.68 -7.46 -12.72
CA GLY A 147 -1.59 -6.33 -12.93
C GLY A 147 -1.06 -5.03 -12.32
N PHE A 148 -1.84 -3.96 -12.46
CA PHE A 148 -1.48 -2.67 -11.90
C PHE A 148 -1.52 -2.70 -10.37
N ALA A 149 -0.32 -2.65 -9.76
CA ALA A 149 -0.13 -2.50 -8.33
C ALA A 149 -0.22 -1.01 -7.96
N ALA A 150 -1.45 -0.54 -7.83
CA ALA A 150 -1.78 0.88 -7.71
C ALA A 150 -2.45 1.21 -6.36
N GLY A 151 -2.82 2.48 -6.20
CA GLY A 151 -3.50 3.00 -5.02
C GLY A 151 -2.57 3.69 -4.02
N PRO A 152 -3.13 4.47 -3.09
CA PRO A 152 -2.40 5.50 -2.34
C PRO A 152 -1.47 4.97 -1.24
N CYS A 153 -1.55 3.68 -0.92
CA CYS A 153 -0.84 3.11 0.22
C CYS A 153 0.44 2.37 -0.19
N LEU A 154 0.38 1.46 -1.16
CA LEU A 154 1.46 0.50 -1.39
C LEU A 154 2.75 1.18 -1.87
N LEU A 155 2.67 1.98 -2.94
CA LEU A 155 3.83 2.71 -3.45
C LEU A 155 4.34 3.72 -2.41
N LYS A 156 3.45 4.57 -1.89
CA LYS A 156 3.81 5.62 -0.94
C LYS A 156 4.51 5.08 0.31
N ASP A 157 3.94 4.06 0.95
CA ASP A 157 4.49 3.48 2.18
C ASP A 157 5.82 2.73 1.89
N THR A 158 5.95 2.09 0.73
CA THR A 158 7.23 1.50 0.30
C THR A 158 8.29 2.58 0.09
N MET A 159 7.92 3.70 -0.54
CA MET A 159 8.84 4.82 -0.77
C MET A 159 9.21 5.54 0.53
N GLN A 160 8.35 5.54 1.55
CA GLN A 160 8.72 5.99 2.89
C GLN A 160 9.84 5.13 3.50
N LEU A 161 9.78 3.81 3.33
CA LEU A 161 10.88 2.93 3.77
C LEU A 161 12.16 3.13 2.96
N VAL A 162 12.03 3.36 1.65
CA VAL A 162 13.18 3.73 0.80
C VAL A 162 13.82 5.02 1.30
N ALA A 163 13.02 6.05 1.62
CA ALA A 163 13.54 7.29 2.17
C ALA A 163 14.17 7.09 3.56
N PHE A 164 13.59 6.20 4.39
CA PHE A 164 14.07 5.94 5.74
C PHE A 164 15.36 5.13 5.81
N TYR A 165 15.43 4.01 5.09
CA TYR A 165 16.63 3.16 5.04
C TYR A 165 17.66 3.67 4.03
N GLY A 166 17.24 4.59 3.16
CA GLY A 166 18.05 5.18 2.11
C GLY A 166 18.34 4.19 0.97
N PRO A 167 19.50 4.33 0.31
CA PRO A 167 19.84 3.56 -0.90
C PRO A 167 19.97 2.05 -0.66
N ASN A 168 19.96 1.61 0.60
CA ASN A 168 20.13 0.21 0.96
C ASN A 168 18.84 -0.62 0.82
N PHE A 169 17.66 -0.01 0.60
CA PHE A 169 16.42 -0.78 0.37
C PHE A 169 16.24 -1.20 -1.10
N PHE A 170 17.14 -2.04 -1.60
CA PHE A 170 17.18 -2.43 -3.01
C PHE A 170 15.87 -3.03 -3.52
N LEU A 171 15.22 -3.89 -2.71
CA LEU A 171 13.97 -4.54 -3.10
C LEU A 171 12.83 -3.53 -3.28
N GLY A 172 12.77 -2.48 -2.47
CA GLY A 172 11.78 -1.41 -2.61
C GLY A 172 11.94 -0.64 -3.92
N HIS A 173 13.18 -0.28 -4.27
CA HIS A 173 13.50 0.35 -5.55
C HIS A 173 13.17 -0.54 -6.74
N ALA A 174 13.59 -1.81 -6.70
CA ALA A 174 13.31 -2.77 -7.76
C ALA A 174 11.80 -2.97 -7.94
N ALA A 175 11.05 -3.09 -6.85
CA ALA A 175 9.60 -3.24 -6.91
C ALA A 175 8.91 -2.04 -7.55
N MET A 176 9.33 -0.82 -7.19
CA MET A 176 8.85 0.41 -7.82
C MET A 176 9.16 0.40 -9.32
N MET A 177 10.40 0.10 -9.71
CA MET A 177 10.81 0.08 -11.11
C MET A 177 9.98 -0.90 -11.94
N VAL A 178 9.69 -2.09 -11.41
CA VAL A 178 8.88 -3.09 -12.12
C VAL A 178 7.42 -2.64 -12.23
N ASN A 179 6.78 -2.34 -11.10
CA ASN A 179 5.35 -2.01 -11.06
C ASN A 179 5.03 -0.75 -11.88
N GLU A 180 5.85 0.29 -11.73
CA GLU A 180 5.62 1.57 -12.42
C GLU A 180 5.91 1.53 -13.92
N ARG A 181 6.68 0.54 -14.40
CA ARG A 181 6.99 0.38 -15.83
C ARG A 181 5.99 -0.50 -16.58
N LEU A 182 5.12 -1.23 -15.88
CA LEU A 182 4.16 -2.13 -16.52
C LEU A 182 3.27 -1.43 -17.57
N PRO A 183 2.75 -0.20 -17.35
CA PRO A 183 2.03 0.52 -18.41
C PRO A 183 2.87 0.75 -19.68
N GLY A 184 4.15 1.09 -19.52
CA GLY A 184 5.07 1.28 -20.65
C GLY A 184 5.34 -0.03 -21.38
N PHE A 185 5.51 -1.13 -20.65
CA PHE A 185 5.64 -2.47 -21.23
C PHE A 185 4.44 -2.83 -22.12
N ILE A 186 3.21 -2.56 -21.66
CA ILE A 186 1.99 -2.82 -22.44
C ILE A 186 1.99 -1.99 -23.73
N VAL A 187 2.33 -0.70 -23.66
CA VAL A 187 2.36 0.16 -24.84
C VAL A 187 3.42 -0.29 -25.85
N GLU A 188 4.62 -0.64 -25.38
CA GLU A 188 5.67 -1.14 -26.27
C GLU A 188 5.30 -2.47 -26.93
N ASP A 189 4.52 -3.33 -26.25
CA ASP A 189 4.02 -4.54 -26.87
C ASP A 189 2.95 -4.26 -27.95
N LEU A 190 2.01 -3.34 -27.67
CA LEU A 190 0.99 -2.94 -28.65
C LEU A 190 1.62 -2.35 -29.92
N LYS A 191 2.70 -1.57 -29.80
CA LYS A 191 3.42 -0.98 -30.95
C LYS A 191 4.01 -2.01 -31.91
N LYS A 192 4.25 -3.25 -31.46
CA LYS A 192 4.72 -4.33 -32.35
C LYS A 192 3.63 -4.81 -33.30
N ARG A 193 2.36 -4.55 -32.98
CA ARG A 193 1.18 -5.07 -33.70
C ARG A 193 0.37 -3.97 -34.37
N TYR A 194 0.42 -2.75 -33.86
CA TYR A 194 -0.44 -1.64 -34.28
C TYR A 194 0.34 -0.34 -34.47
N ASP A 195 -0.03 0.42 -35.50
CA ASP A 195 0.36 1.83 -35.63
C ASP A 195 -0.53 2.67 -34.69
N LEU A 196 0.01 3.02 -33.53
CA LEU A 196 -0.74 3.73 -32.49
C LEU A 196 -1.29 5.07 -32.99
N SER A 197 -0.62 5.76 -33.93
CA SER A 197 -1.09 7.05 -34.46
C SER A 197 -2.42 6.97 -35.23
N LYS A 198 -2.81 5.76 -35.64
CA LYS A 198 -4.06 5.47 -36.39
C LYS A 198 -5.01 4.57 -35.61
N THR A 199 -4.70 4.28 -34.35
CA THR A 199 -5.44 3.30 -33.56
C THR A 199 -6.25 4.00 -32.47
N ALA A 200 -7.54 3.63 -32.38
CA ALA A 200 -8.36 3.95 -31.23
C ALA A 200 -8.18 2.87 -30.14
N VAL A 201 -7.92 3.29 -28.90
CA VAL A 201 -7.68 2.39 -27.78
C VAL A 201 -8.66 2.70 -26.65
N GLY A 202 -9.47 1.71 -26.25
CA GLY A 202 -10.33 1.81 -25.08
C GLY A 202 -9.63 1.28 -23.83
N ILE A 203 -9.62 2.07 -22.75
CA ILE A 203 -9.23 1.63 -21.40
C ILE A 203 -10.51 1.43 -20.60
N LEU A 204 -10.75 0.19 -20.17
CA LEU A 204 -11.88 -0.20 -19.34
C LEU A 204 -11.37 -0.44 -17.91
N GLY A 205 -11.77 0.41 -16.97
CA GLY A 205 -11.29 0.43 -15.59
C GLY A 205 -10.24 1.51 -15.33
N MET A 206 -10.67 2.57 -14.66
CA MET A 206 -9.89 3.75 -14.26
C MET A 206 -9.59 3.77 -12.76
N ALA A 207 -10.44 3.19 -11.92
CA ALA A 207 -10.15 2.98 -10.51
C ALA A 207 -8.90 2.12 -10.30
N PHE A 208 -8.20 2.30 -9.18
CA PHE A 208 -6.95 1.56 -8.92
C PHE A 208 -7.18 0.07 -8.56
N LYS A 209 -8.42 -0.29 -8.21
CA LYS A 209 -8.86 -1.64 -7.84
C LYS A 209 -10.30 -1.85 -8.32
N ALA A 210 -10.66 -3.09 -8.60
CA ALA A 210 -12.05 -3.48 -8.87
C ALA A 210 -12.99 -3.10 -7.71
N ASP A 211 -14.25 -2.82 -8.06
CA ASP A 211 -15.37 -2.59 -7.15
C ASP A 211 -15.23 -1.36 -6.23
N ILE A 212 -14.41 -0.37 -6.61
CA ILE A 212 -14.29 0.92 -5.92
C ILE A 212 -14.19 2.06 -6.95
N ASP A 213 -14.47 3.29 -6.54
CA ASP A 213 -14.42 4.51 -7.35
C ASP A 213 -13.14 5.35 -7.14
N ASP A 214 -12.16 4.79 -6.42
CA ASP A 214 -10.94 5.51 -6.06
C ASP A 214 -9.91 5.51 -7.18
N ILE A 215 -9.67 6.70 -7.74
CA ILE A 215 -8.75 6.93 -8.86
C ILE A 215 -7.34 7.29 -8.43
N ARG A 216 -7.09 7.47 -7.13
CA ARG A 216 -5.79 7.96 -6.63
C ARG A 216 -4.69 6.98 -6.96
N ASP A 217 -3.61 7.51 -7.54
CA ASP A 217 -2.43 6.74 -7.96
C ASP A 217 -2.76 5.54 -8.88
N SER A 218 -3.88 5.59 -9.62
CA SER A 218 -4.23 4.56 -10.59
C SER A 218 -3.31 4.60 -11.81
N LEU A 219 -2.74 3.44 -12.16
CA LEU A 219 -1.86 3.28 -13.30
C LEU A 219 -2.61 3.27 -14.64
N SER A 220 -3.95 3.16 -14.65
CA SER A 220 -4.76 3.30 -15.87
C SER A 220 -4.61 4.68 -16.50
N TYR A 221 -4.51 5.73 -15.69
CA TYR A 221 -4.23 7.09 -16.18
C TYR A 221 -2.83 7.21 -16.76
N LYS A 222 -1.85 6.53 -16.15
CA LYS A 222 -0.48 6.48 -16.67
C LYS A 222 -0.43 5.76 -18.02
N LEU A 223 -1.14 4.63 -18.16
CA LEU A 223 -1.30 3.92 -19.43
C LEU A 223 -1.90 4.84 -20.50
N GLY A 224 -3.01 5.52 -20.21
CA GLY A 224 -3.65 6.45 -21.13
C GLY A 224 -2.77 7.63 -21.53
N LYS A 225 -1.93 8.14 -20.61
CA LYS A 225 -0.94 9.18 -20.91
C LYS A 225 0.14 8.69 -21.88
N ILE A 226 0.68 7.49 -21.66
CA ILE A 226 1.72 6.91 -22.52
C ILE A 226 1.16 6.58 -23.91
N LEU A 227 -0.07 6.05 -23.99
CA LEU A 227 -0.75 5.78 -25.26
C LEU A 227 -0.96 7.06 -26.08
N ARG A 228 -1.48 8.12 -25.46
CA ARG A 228 -1.66 9.44 -26.12
C ARG A 228 -0.33 10.04 -26.56
N PHE A 229 0.72 9.89 -25.76
CA PHE A 229 2.06 10.34 -26.12
C PHE A 229 2.58 9.63 -27.39
N ASN A 230 2.16 8.39 -27.64
CA ASN A 230 2.47 7.64 -28.86
C ASN A 230 1.43 7.82 -30.00
N GLY A 231 0.54 8.81 -29.90
CA GLY A 231 -0.41 9.18 -30.96
C GLY A 231 -1.75 8.45 -30.96
N ALA A 232 -2.02 7.55 -30.01
CA ALA A 232 -3.30 6.85 -29.96
C ALA A 232 -4.47 7.75 -29.57
N ASN A 233 -5.63 7.51 -30.19
CA ASN A 233 -6.91 8.07 -29.75
C ASN A 233 -7.44 7.24 -28.57
N VAL A 234 -7.31 7.75 -27.35
CA VAL A 234 -7.64 6.98 -26.13
C VAL A 234 -9.03 7.33 -25.60
N LEU A 235 -9.86 6.31 -25.44
CA LEU A 235 -11.19 6.36 -24.83
C LEU A 235 -11.14 5.70 -23.45
N TYR A 236 -11.93 6.19 -22.50
CA TYR A 236 -11.97 5.70 -21.13
C TYR A 236 -13.39 5.28 -20.77
N SER A 237 -13.52 4.19 -20.02
CA SER A 237 -14.74 3.75 -19.34
C SER A 237 -14.37 3.17 -17.98
N ASP A 238 -15.23 3.32 -17.00
CA ASP A 238 -15.13 2.70 -15.66
C ASP A 238 -16.47 2.06 -15.31
#